data_AF-A0A550H0H4-F1
#
_entry.id   AF-A0A550H0H4-F1
#
_cell.length_a   1.000
_cell.length_b   1.000
_cell.length_c   1.000
_cell.angle_alpha   90.00
_cell.angle_beta   90.00
_cell.angle_gamma   90.00
#
_symmetry.space_group_name_H-M   'P 1'
#
loop_
_entity.id
_entity.type
_entity.pdbx_description
1 polymer ?
#
loop_
_entity_poly.entity_id
_entity_poly.type
_entity_poly.pdbx_seq_one_letter_code
_entity_poly.pdbx_strand_id
1 'polypeptide(L)'
;MALEARHLDQVHSQPSGYWPVAASGLEGSRKPHPSHTTAQGSPVDVEVGDLRSRGGEHLKTTIVSLTEDTIRFLVEGVDTAFTNALRRTMVSEVPTMTIEDIFYFDNSSLVPDEILANRIGFTPLKTDLDSYVLPEECDCQAELGCPKCRAVLTMDVESTGDTVTVYSGDLVADDPNIAP
;
A
#
# COMPACT_ATOMS: atom_id res chain seq x y z
N MET A 1 21.21 11.45 31.74
CA MET A 1 22.03 10.38 32.36
C MET A 1 22.98 9.87 31.28
N ALA A 2 24.25 9.69 31.61
CA ALA A 2 25.37 9.60 30.68
C ALA A 2 25.78 8.15 30.33
N LEU A 3 26.40 7.99 29.13
CA LEU A 3 27.44 7.01 28.70
C LEU A 3 27.03 5.50 28.71
N GLU A 4 27.52 4.56 27.89
CA GLU A 4 28.63 4.45 26.93
C GLU A 4 28.46 3.18 26.07
N ALA A 5 29.15 3.12 24.93
CA ALA A 5 29.22 1.99 24.01
C ALA A 5 30.09 0.82 24.51
N ARG A 6 29.81 -0.41 24.07
CA ARG A 6 30.85 -1.46 23.88
C ARG A 6 30.56 -2.38 22.69
N HIS A 7 31.60 -2.50 21.88
CA HIS A 7 31.85 -3.47 20.82
C HIS A 7 32.46 -4.74 21.44
N LEU A 8 32.04 -5.92 20.98
CA LEU A 8 32.72 -7.18 21.25
C LEU A 8 32.50 -8.14 20.06
N ASP A 9 33.52 -8.18 19.20
CA ASP A 9 33.81 -9.33 18.36
C ASP A 9 34.08 -10.55 19.24
N GLN A 10 33.39 -11.67 18.97
CA GLN A 10 33.99 -12.98 19.13
C GLN A 10 33.35 -13.99 18.20
N VAL A 11 34.15 -14.34 17.19
CA VAL A 11 34.03 -15.50 16.31
C VAL A 11 33.89 -16.78 17.15
N HIS A 12 32.81 -17.53 16.93
CA HIS A 12 32.77 -18.96 17.24
C HIS A 12 32.27 -19.73 16.03
N SER A 13 33.22 -20.43 15.42
CA SER A 13 33.03 -21.48 14.43
C SER A 13 32.24 -22.64 15.04
N GLN A 14 31.08 -22.96 14.45
CA GLN A 14 30.39 -24.23 14.66
C GLN A 14 30.35 -25.00 13.33
N PRO A 15 30.60 -26.32 13.35
CA PRO A 15 30.96 -27.08 12.18
C PRO A 15 29.77 -27.44 11.30
N SER A 16 30.07 -27.58 10.00
CA SER A 16 29.28 -28.24 8.96
C SER A 16 28.61 -29.53 9.46
N GLY A 17 27.32 -29.44 9.81
CA GLY A 17 26.45 -30.59 10.10
C GLY A 17 25.64 -30.97 8.87
N TYR A 18 26.13 -31.99 8.15
CA TYR A 18 25.41 -32.65 7.06
C TYR A 18 24.35 -33.58 7.67
N TRP A 19 23.07 -33.25 7.53
CA TRP A 19 21.98 -34.17 7.88
C TRP A 19 21.54 -34.95 6.64
N PRO A 20 21.71 -36.28 6.60
CA PRO A 20 21.17 -37.08 5.51
C PRO A 20 19.66 -37.16 5.69
N VAL A 21 18.90 -36.56 4.78
CA VAL A 21 17.45 -36.75 4.72
C VAL A 21 17.21 -38.16 4.19
N ALA A 22 17.01 -39.09 5.11
CA ALA A 22 16.49 -40.41 4.82
C ALA A 22 15.08 -40.27 4.24
N ALA A 23 14.84 -41.04 3.17
CA ALA A 23 13.64 -41.05 2.36
C ALA A 23 12.34 -41.16 3.17
N SER A 24 11.50 -40.13 3.07
CA SER A 24 10.06 -40.25 3.21
C SER A 24 9.42 -39.67 1.96
N GLY A 25 8.88 -40.56 1.13
CA GLY A 25 8.33 -40.23 -0.18
C GLY A 25 7.07 -39.40 -0.06
N LEU A 26 7.21 -38.08 -0.25
CA LEU A 26 6.20 -37.15 -0.75
C LEU A 26 6.97 -35.98 -1.38
N GLU A 27 7.48 -36.18 -2.61
CA GLU A 27 8.17 -35.15 -3.39
C GLU A 27 7.14 -34.11 -3.89
N GLY A 28 6.68 -33.26 -2.98
CA GLY A 28 5.94 -32.06 -3.32
C GLY A 28 6.87 -31.13 -4.10
N SER A 29 6.50 -30.82 -5.34
CA SER A 29 7.23 -29.92 -6.24
C SER A 29 7.45 -28.56 -5.59
N ARG A 30 8.55 -28.42 -4.85
CA ARG A 30 9.08 -27.12 -4.44
C ARG A 30 9.57 -26.46 -5.72
N LYS A 31 8.84 -25.43 -6.19
CA LYS A 31 9.36 -24.55 -7.22
C LYS A 31 10.74 -24.07 -6.75
N PRO A 32 11.80 -24.18 -7.57
CA PRO A 32 13.12 -23.71 -7.16
C PRO A 32 12.99 -22.25 -6.72
N HIS A 33 13.59 -21.92 -5.58
CA HIS A 33 13.66 -20.54 -5.11
C HIS A 33 14.25 -19.70 -6.25
N PRO A 34 13.61 -18.58 -6.66
CA PRO A 34 14.29 -17.66 -7.55
C PRO A 34 15.40 -17.03 -6.73
N SER A 35 16.59 -17.63 -6.79
CA SER A 35 17.80 -16.98 -6.33
C SER A 35 17.98 -15.71 -7.17
N HIS A 36 18.48 -14.65 -6.54
CA HIS A 36 19.25 -13.67 -7.29
C HIS A 36 20.34 -14.48 -7.98
N THR A 37 20.15 -14.76 -9.26
CA THR A 37 21.23 -15.26 -10.09
C THR A 37 22.17 -14.08 -10.15
N THR A 38 23.20 -14.08 -9.28
CA THR A 38 24.42 -13.34 -9.57
C THR A 38 24.81 -13.86 -10.93
N ALA A 39 24.56 -13.05 -11.96
CA ALA A 39 25.05 -13.29 -13.29
C ALA A 39 26.57 -13.36 -13.14
N GLN A 40 27.12 -14.58 -13.00
CA GLN A 40 28.45 -14.83 -13.50
C GLN A 40 28.30 -14.70 -15.00
N GLY A 41 28.44 -13.45 -15.46
CA GLY A 41 28.45 -13.14 -16.86
C GLY A 41 29.57 -13.92 -17.52
N SER A 42 29.22 -15.01 -18.23
CA SER A 42 29.61 -14.99 -19.64
C SER A 42 29.06 -13.68 -20.20
N PRO A 43 29.79 -12.93 -21.04
CA PRO A 43 29.30 -11.63 -21.50
C PRO A 43 27.96 -11.86 -22.21
N VAL A 44 26.87 -11.72 -21.46
CA VAL A 44 25.58 -11.41 -22.00
C VAL A 44 25.78 -9.95 -22.23
N ASP A 45 26.04 -9.59 -23.48
CA ASP A 45 25.95 -8.23 -23.91
C ASP A 45 24.62 -7.72 -23.36
N VAL A 46 24.68 -6.96 -22.26
CA VAL A 46 23.57 -6.10 -21.87
C VAL A 46 23.66 -5.00 -22.90
N GLU A 47 23.19 -5.31 -24.10
CA GLU A 47 22.72 -4.28 -24.98
C GLU A 47 21.72 -3.52 -24.13
N VAL A 48 22.07 -2.28 -23.80
CA VAL A 48 21.08 -1.25 -23.54
C VAL A 48 20.36 -1.06 -24.87
N GLY A 49 19.57 -2.08 -25.22
CA GLY A 49 18.78 -2.14 -26.41
C GLY A 49 17.68 -1.14 -26.19
N ASP A 50 17.74 -0.06 -26.96
CA ASP A 50 16.58 0.78 -27.20
C ASP A 50 15.36 -0.15 -27.36
N LEU A 51 14.36 -0.05 -26.47
CA LEU A 51 13.20 -0.96 -26.48
C LEU A 51 12.43 -0.93 -27.82
N ARG A 52 12.82 -0.01 -28.73
CA ARG A 52 12.37 0.15 -30.11
C ARG A 52 13.04 -0.79 -31.13
N SER A 53 14.15 -1.46 -30.79
CA SER A 53 14.96 -2.21 -31.78
C SER A 53 14.63 -3.71 -31.89
N ARG A 54 13.92 -4.31 -30.92
CA ARG A 54 13.33 -5.64 -31.07
C ARG A 54 11.93 -5.48 -31.66
N GLY A 55 11.80 -5.87 -32.92
CA GLY A 55 10.53 -5.84 -33.63
C GLY A 55 9.40 -6.52 -32.85
N GLY A 56 8.40 -5.73 -32.46
CA GLY A 56 6.99 -6.08 -32.57
C GLY A 56 6.49 -7.33 -31.86
N GLU A 57 6.92 -7.63 -30.64
CA GLU A 57 5.98 -8.33 -29.73
C GLU A 57 4.98 -7.28 -29.26
N HIS A 58 3.86 -7.19 -29.98
CA HIS A 58 2.76 -6.30 -29.64
C HIS A 58 2.27 -6.64 -28.24
N LEU A 59 2.40 -5.69 -27.31
CA LEU A 59 1.74 -5.77 -26.01
C LEU A 59 0.26 -6.06 -26.26
N LYS A 60 -0.17 -7.24 -25.82
CA LYS A 60 -1.54 -7.71 -26.03
C LYS A 60 -2.22 -7.81 -24.68
N THR A 61 -3.25 -7.00 -24.50
CA THR A 61 -4.06 -7.00 -23.29
C THR A 61 -5.43 -7.61 -23.57
N THR A 62 -5.83 -8.59 -22.77
CA THR A 62 -7.17 -9.21 -22.84
C THR A 62 -7.89 -9.01 -21.52
N ILE A 63 -9.08 -8.40 -21.55
CA ILE A 63 -9.92 -8.25 -20.36
C ILE A 63 -10.64 -9.58 -20.14
N VAL A 64 -10.48 -10.16 -18.95
CA VAL A 64 -11.12 -11.43 -18.56
C VAL A 64 -12.45 -11.16 -17.88
N SER A 65 -12.49 -10.18 -16.98
CA SER A 65 -13.72 -9.75 -16.32
C SER A 65 -13.62 -8.31 -15.85
N LEU A 66 -14.73 -7.59 -15.94
CA LEU A 66 -14.87 -6.24 -15.42
C LEU A 66 -16.14 -6.18 -14.56
N THR A 67 -15.97 -5.73 -13.33
CA THR A 67 -17.03 -5.45 -12.34
C THR A 67 -16.80 -4.05 -11.78
N GLU A 68 -17.74 -3.52 -10.99
CA GLU A 68 -17.65 -2.16 -10.44
C GLU A 68 -16.35 -1.93 -9.64
N ASP A 69 -16.00 -2.88 -8.76
CA ASP A 69 -14.84 -2.74 -7.85
C ASP A 69 -13.62 -3.58 -8.28
N THR A 70 -13.71 -4.36 -9.35
CA THR A 70 -12.65 -5.30 -9.70
C THR A 70 -12.49 -5.46 -11.22
N ILE A 71 -11.25 -5.38 -11.67
CA ILE A 71 -10.83 -5.68 -13.04
C ILE A 71 -9.87 -6.88 -13.03
N ARG A 72 -10.06 -7.81 -13.98
CA ARG A 72 -9.11 -8.88 -14.26
C ARG A 72 -8.72 -8.83 -15.72
N PHE A 73 -7.43 -8.72 -15.98
CA PHE A 73 -6.87 -8.64 -17.33
C PHE A 73 -5.60 -9.48 -17.43
N LEU A 74 -5.32 -9.96 -18.64
CA LEU A 74 -4.11 -10.67 -19.00
C LEU A 74 -3.26 -9.77 -19.90
N VAL A 75 -1.96 -9.67 -19.63
CA VAL A 75 -1.00 -8.96 -20.48
C VAL A 75 0.03 -9.96 -20.99
N GLU A 76 0.16 -10.02 -22.31
CA GLU A 76 1.13 -10.86 -23.03
C GLU A 76 2.15 -9.97 -23.76
N GLY A 77 3.38 -10.47 -23.93
CA GLY A 77 4.44 -9.73 -24.64
C GLY A 77 5.12 -8.63 -23.83
N VAL A 78 5.09 -8.72 -22.50
CA VAL A 78 5.76 -7.76 -21.59
C VAL A 78 6.77 -8.46 -20.69
N ASP A 79 7.85 -7.76 -20.35
CA ASP A 79 8.83 -8.24 -19.38
C ASP A 79 8.27 -8.22 -17.94
N THR A 80 8.83 -9.09 -17.10
CA THR A 80 8.48 -9.17 -15.67
C THR A 80 8.78 -7.87 -14.93
N ALA A 81 9.83 -7.14 -15.30
CA ALA A 81 10.17 -5.84 -14.72
C ALA A 81 9.08 -4.80 -15.00
N PHE A 82 8.55 -4.77 -16.23
CA PHE A 82 7.46 -3.87 -16.60
C PHE A 82 6.18 -4.18 -15.80
N THR A 83 5.83 -5.45 -15.66
CA THR A 83 4.63 -5.87 -14.90
C THR A 83 4.75 -5.52 -13.43
N ASN A 84 5.92 -5.71 -12.82
CA ASN A 84 6.14 -5.34 -11.43
C ASN A 84 6.20 -3.81 -11.23
N ALA A 85 6.73 -3.05 -12.20
CA ALA A 85 6.64 -1.59 -12.19
C ALA A 85 5.18 -1.13 -12.20
N LEU A 86 4.35 -1.67 -13.10
CA LEU A 86 2.91 -1.36 -13.15
C LEU A 86 2.22 -1.67 -11.82
N ARG A 87 2.49 -2.83 -11.22
CA ARG A 87 1.94 -3.21 -9.90
C ARG A 87 2.37 -2.23 -8.79
N ARG A 88 3.61 -1.73 -8.82
CA ARG A 88 4.10 -0.77 -7.83
C ARG A 88 3.41 0.58 -8.01
N THR A 89 3.37 1.11 -9.23
CA THR A 89 2.66 2.34 -9.57
C THR A 89 1.19 2.30 -9.14
N MET A 90 0.49 1.19 -9.42
CA MET A 90 -0.91 1.02 -8.98
C MET A 90 -1.11 1.09 -7.46
N VAL A 91 -0.12 0.71 -6.66
CA VAL A 91 -0.23 0.69 -5.19
C VAL A 91 0.26 2.00 -4.56
N SER A 92 1.28 2.64 -5.13
CA SER A 92 1.96 3.77 -4.50
C SER A 92 1.69 5.13 -5.11
N GLU A 93 1.27 5.19 -6.39
CA GLU A 93 1.17 6.46 -7.12
C GLU A 93 -0.28 6.85 -7.43
N VAL A 94 -1.25 6.01 -7.06
CA VAL A 94 -2.68 6.35 -7.20
C VAL A 94 -3.10 7.21 -6.00
N PRO A 95 -3.40 8.50 -6.19
CA PRO A 95 -3.86 9.36 -5.10
C PRO A 95 -5.20 8.85 -4.57
N THR A 96 -5.34 8.79 -3.25
CA THR A 96 -6.57 8.41 -2.56
C THR A 96 -6.83 9.40 -1.44
N MET A 97 -8.07 9.86 -1.29
CA MET A 97 -8.45 10.75 -0.21
C MET A 97 -8.76 9.94 1.05
N THR A 98 -8.10 10.29 2.16
CA THR A 98 -8.26 9.66 3.48
C THR A 98 -8.26 10.74 4.57
N ILE A 99 -8.72 10.38 5.76
CA ILE A 99 -8.74 11.28 6.92
C ILE A 99 -7.33 11.34 7.54
N GLU A 100 -6.75 12.53 7.67
CA GLU A 100 -5.40 12.71 8.25
C GLU A 100 -5.46 13.31 9.65
N ASP A 101 -6.15 14.45 9.78
CA ASP A 101 -6.30 15.18 11.03
C ASP A 101 -7.63 14.82 11.71
N ILE A 102 -7.57 14.49 13.01
CA ILE A 102 -8.76 14.20 13.82
C ILE A 102 -8.72 15.07 15.08
N PHE A 103 -9.80 15.81 15.29
CA PHE A 103 -10.00 16.62 16.48
C PHE A 103 -11.01 15.94 17.40
N TYR A 104 -10.58 15.63 18.63
CA TYR A 104 -11.45 15.06 19.66
C TYR A 104 -12.02 16.16 20.54
N PHE A 105 -13.35 16.22 20.65
CA PHE A 105 -14.03 17.08 21.61
C PHE A 105 -14.28 16.34 22.93
N ASP A 106 -14.82 15.12 22.84
CA ASP A 106 -15.01 14.21 23.95
C ASP A 106 -14.93 12.76 23.44
N ASN A 107 -14.19 11.91 24.15
CA ASN A 107 -14.16 10.48 23.92
C ASN A 107 -14.21 9.76 25.28
N SER A 108 -15.42 9.34 25.67
CA SER A 108 -15.65 8.50 26.84
C SER A 108 -15.72 7.01 26.51
N SER A 109 -15.32 6.60 25.30
CA SER A 109 -15.36 5.21 24.88
C SER A 109 -14.21 4.41 25.50
N LEU A 110 -14.25 3.08 25.32
CA LEU A 110 -13.18 2.19 25.77
C LEU A 110 -11.97 2.17 24.83
N VAL A 111 -12.10 2.74 23.63
CA VAL A 111 -11.05 2.74 22.61
C VAL A 111 -10.21 4.01 22.79
N PRO A 112 -8.89 3.89 23.04
CA PRO A 112 -8.01 5.06 23.14
C PRO A 112 -7.99 5.88 21.85
N ASP A 113 -7.82 7.20 21.98
CA ASP A 113 -7.84 8.17 20.88
C ASP A 113 -6.85 7.83 19.77
N GLU A 114 -5.66 7.33 20.09
CA GLU A 114 -4.64 6.99 19.09
C GLU A 114 -5.04 5.77 18.27
N ILE A 115 -5.70 4.80 18.91
CA ILE A 115 -6.19 3.60 18.24
C ILE A 115 -7.40 3.95 17.37
N LEU A 116 -8.29 4.80 17.87
CA LEU A 116 -9.43 5.28 17.10
C LEU A 116 -8.97 6.11 15.89
N ALA A 117 -8.02 7.02 16.09
CA ALA A 117 -7.48 7.87 15.03
C ALA A 117 -6.83 7.03 13.93
N ASN A 118 -5.99 6.07 14.31
CA ASN A 118 -5.35 5.16 13.36
C ASN A 118 -6.38 4.33 12.56
N ARG A 119 -7.50 3.93 13.17
CA ARG A 119 -8.56 3.20 12.46
C ARG A 119 -9.33 4.09 11.49
N ILE A 120 -9.70 5.29 11.92
CA ILE A 120 -10.45 6.24 11.09
C ILE A 120 -9.58 6.73 9.93
N GLY A 121 -8.29 6.97 10.15
CA GLY A 121 -7.38 7.47 9.13
C GLY A 121 -7.16 6.53 7.94
N PHE A 122 -7.41 5.23 8.09
CA PHE A 122 -7.37 4.27 6.97
C PHE A 122 -8.71 4.10 6.25
N THR A 123 -9.74 4.90 6.56
CA THR A 123 -11.01 4.86 5.85
C THR A 123 -10.88 5.61 4.53
N PRO A 124 -11.01 4.93 3.37
CA PRO A 124 -10.99 5.60 2.08
C PRO A 124 -12.27 6.42 1.90
N LEU A 125 -12.16 7.64 1.38
CA LEU A 125 -13.31 8.48 1.07
C LEU A 125 -13.61 8.42 -0.43
N LYS A 126 -14.87 8.17 -0.77
CA LYS A 126 -15.39 8.28 -2.14
C LYS A 126 -15.57 9.75 -2.48
N THR A 127 -14.74 10.25 -3.39
CA THR A 127 -14.71 11.67 -3.80
C THR A 127 -14.30 11.81 -5.27
N ASP A 128 -14.57 12.97 -5.86
CA ASP A 128 -14.00 13.35 -7.16
C ASP A 128 -12.65 14.04 -6.94
N LEU A 129 -11.56 13.32 -7.25
CA LEU A 129 -10.19 13.79 -7.04
C LEU A 129 -9.84 15.00 -7.90
N ASP A 130 -10.47 15.17 -9.06
CA ASP A 130 -10.20 16.28 -9.98
C ASP A 130 -10.72 17.63 -9.44
N SER A 131 -11.67 17.59 -8.50
CA SER A 131 -12.24 18.77 -7.86
C SER A 131 -11.37 19.31 -6.72
N TYR A 132 -10.40 18.52 -6.26
CA TYR A 132 -9.54 18.84 -5.13
C TYR A 132 -8.12 19.21 -5.55
N VAL A 133 -7.53 20.13 -4.80
CA VAL A 133 -6.14 20.53 -4.92
C VAL A 133 -5.41 20.14 -3.64
N LEU A 134 -4.19 19.63 -3.75
CA LEU A 134 -3.37 19.31 -2.58
C LEU A 134 -3.19 20.55 -1.70
N PRO A 135 -3.19 20.41 -0.36
CA PRO A 135 -3.01 21.56 0.54
C PRO A 135 -1.74 22.38 0.25
N GLU A 136 -0.66 21.72 -0.17
CA GLU A 136 0.62 22.34 -0.54
C GLU A 136 0.54 23.22 -1.79
N GLU A 137 -0.38 22.90 -2.71
CA GLU A 137 -0.56 23.60 -3.98
C GLU A 137 -1.73 24.61 -3.92
N CYS A 138 -2.41 24.72 -2.77
CA CYS A 138 -3.59 25.55 -2.63
C CYS A 138 -3.22 27.00 -2.24
N ASP A 139 -3.78 27.97 -2.97
CA ASP A 139 -3.55 29.40 -2.73
C ASP A 139 -4.24 29.97 -1.46
N CYS A 140 -5.03 29.16 -0.73
CA CYS A 140 -5.89 29.66 0.33
C CYS A 140 -5.14 30.15 1.59
N GLN A 141 -3.88 29.73 1.78
CA GLN A 141 -3.01 30.07 2.92
C GLN A 141 -3.67 29.94 4.31
N ALA A 142 -4.79 29.22 4.41
CA ALA A 142 -5.57 29.06 5.63
C ALA A 142 -5.16 27.77 6.33
N GLU A 143 -4.88 27.86 7.63
CA GLU A 143 -4.49 26.70 8.45
C GLU A 143 -5.59 25.62 8.49
N LEU A 144 -6.86 26.03 8.48
CA LEU A 144 -8.02 25.15 8.43
C LEU A 144 -8.41 24.74 7.00
N GLY A 145 -7.69 25.21 5.99
CA GLY A 145 -8.00 24.95 4.57
C GLY A 145 -9.28 25.63 4.07
N CYS A 146 -9.57 25.39 2.80
CA CYS A 146 -10.82 25.79 2.14
C CYS A 146 -11.53 24.54 1.60
N PRO A 147 -12.81 24.63 1.17
CA PRO A 147 -13.55 23.49 0.65
C PRO A 147 -12.89 22.77 -0.54
N LYS A 148 -11.94 23.41 -1.24
CA LYS A 148 -11.21 22.83 -2.38
C LYS A 148 -9.97 22.02 -2.00
N CYS A 149 -9.45 22.17 -0.78
CA CYS A 149 -8.22 21.49 -0.35
C CYS A 149 -8.42 20.62 0.89
N ARG A 150 -9.57 20.74 1.57
CA ARG A 150 -9.88 19.95 2.75
C ARG A 150 -11.36 19.57 2.77
N ALA A 151 -11.64 18.34 3.16
CA ALA A 151 -12.96 17.86 3.52
C ALA A 151 -13.10 17.81 5.04
N VAL A 152 -14.26 18.20 5.56
CA VAL A 152 -14.56 18.14 6.99
C VAL A 152 -15.67 17.12 7.19
N LEU A 153 -15.44 16.20 8.13
CA LEU A 153 -16.40 15.19 8.55
C LEU A 153 -16.60 15.29 10.06
N THR A 154 -17.84 15.16 10.51
CA THR A 154 -18.21 15.19 11.92
C THR A 154 -18.85 13.86 12.31
N MET A 155 -18.48 13.33 13.48
CA MET A 155 -19.09 12.14 14.07
C MET A 155 -19.57 12.48 15.47
N ASP A 156 -20.86 12.29 15.71
CA ASP A 156 -21.51 12.54 17.00
C ASP A 156 -22.41 11.35 17.32
N VAL A 157 -21.94 10.48 18.23
CA VAL A 157 -22.63 9.25 18.60
C VAL A 157 -22.60 9.10 20.11
N GLU A 158 -23.79 9.01 20.71
CA GLU A 158 -23.98 8.78 22.14
C GLU A 158 -24.69 7.44 22.41
N SER A 159 -24.34 6.79 23.52
CA SER A 159 -25.04 5.61 24.03
C SER A 159 -25.80 5.94 25.32
N THR A 160 -27.11 5.72 25.32
CA THR A 160 -27.98 6.00 26.48
C THR A 160 -28.24 4.78 27.38
N GLY A 161 -27.77 3.58 27.02
CA GLY A 161 -28.01 2.38 27.86
C GLY A 161 -27.44 1.06 27.35
N ASP A 162 -27.41 0.86 26.03
CA ASP A 162 -26.87 -0.36 25.41
C ASP A 162 -25.62 -0.05 24.58
N THR A 163 -24.78 -1.06 24.35
CA THR A 163 -23.60 -0.93 23.48
C THR A 163 -24.02 -0.54 22.05
N VAL A 164 -23.55 0.62 21.58
CA VAL A 164 -23.74 1.07 20.20
C VAL A 164 -22.53 0.65 19.37
N THR A 165 -22.78 0.10 18.18
CA THR A 165 -21.71 -0.16 17.20
C THR A 165 -21.64 1.02 16.24
N VAL A 166 -20.47 1.65 16.18
CA VAL A 166 -20.20 2.78 15.30
C VAL A 166 -19.64 2.27 13.97
N TYR A 167 -20.15 2.80 12.86
CA TYR A 167 -19.75 2.48 11.50
C TYR A 167 -19.15 3.70 10.81
N SER A 168 -18.41 3.48 9.72
CA SER A 168 -17.90 4.58 8.90
C SER A 168 -19.02 5.47 8.37
N GLY A 169 -20.21 4.91 8.12
CA GLY A 169 -21.40 5.68 7.70
C GLY A 169 -21.94 6.67 8.74
N ASP A 170 -21.47 6.63 9.98
CA ASP A 170 -21.81 7.62 11.01
C ASP A 170 -20.97 8.91 10.89
N LEU A 171 -19.96 8.93 10.01
CA LEU A 171 -19.24 10.15 9.64
C LEU A 171 -20.08 10.97 8.65
N VAL A 172 -20.50 12.15 9.08
CA VAL A 172 -21.27 13.09 8.27
C VAL A 172 -20.32 14.10 7.64
N ALA A 173 -20.22 14.09 6.32
CA ALA A 173 -19.43 15.06 5.56
C ALA A 173 -20.19 16.37 5.34
N ASP A 174 -19.47 17.49 5.35
CA ASP A 174 -20.03 18.80 4.98
C ASP A 174 -20.33 18.90 3.48
N ASP A 175 -19.55 18.20 2.64
CA ASP A 175 -19.78 18.12 1.19
C ASP A 175 -20.59 16.86 0.83
N PRO A 176 -21.74 17.00 0.13
CA PRO A 176 -22.59 15.86 -0.25
C PRO A 176 -21.94 14.88 -1.26
N ASN A 177 -20.86 15.26 -1.92
CA ASN A 177 -20.14 14.39 -2.86
C ASN A 177 -19.10 13.51 -2.17
N ILE A 178 -18.93 13.67 -0.85
CA ILE A 178 -17.95 12.96 -0.05
C ILE A 178 -18.68 11.99 0.86
N ALA A 179 -18.30 10.73 0.75
CA ALA A 179 -18.81 9.69 1.64
C ALA A 179 -17.68 8.72 2.01
N PRO A 180 -17.70 8.19 3.25
CA PRO A 180 -16.83 7.10 3.67
C PRO A 180 -17.24 5.73 3.10
#